data_AF-A0A9W4L679-F1
#
_entry.id   AF-A0A9W4L679-F1
#
_cell.length_a   1.000
_cell.length_b   1.000
_cell.length_c   1.000
_cell.angle_alpha   90.00
_cell.angle_beta   90.00
_cell.angle_gamma   90.00
#
_symmetry.space_group_name_H-M   'P 1'
#
loop_
_entity.id
_entity.type
_entity.pdbx_description
1 polymer ?
#
loop_
_entity_poly.entity_id
_entity_poly.type
_entity_poly.pdbx_seq_one_letter_code
_entity_poly.pdbx_strand_id
1 'polypeptide(L)'
;MINSRSEAVMNAAALEIAVTRFREGDAPFLSARRIAALLGVTLTELAALAGVARNTLTAKSGARKVDQALSPVARIVAMASEMAGGDERAALWFKHQPIPGWAGKTAYDLVREGKADKVLAYLEAVRSGVYA
;
A
#
# COMPACT_ATOMS: atom_id res chain seq x y z
N MET A 1 -8.02 18.19 -26.20
CA MET A 1 -7.25 17.14 -25.48
C MET A 1 -6.49 17.76 -24.31
N ILE A 2 -7.16 18.06 -23.18
CA ILE A 2 -6.52 18.77 -22.04
C ILE A 2 -6.72 18.06 -20.68
N ASN A 3 -7.58 17.04 -20.55
CA ASN A 3 -7.99 16.59 -19.20
C ASN A 3 -7.09 15.53 -18.53
N SER A 4 -6.34 14.71 -19.27
CA SER A 4 -5.62 13.57 -18.67
C SER A 4 -4.48 13.96 -17.72
N ARG A 5 -3.91 15.17 -17.85
CA ARG A 5 -2.81 15.61 -16.98
C ARG A 5 -3.31 16.12 -15.63
N SER A 6 -4.53 16.67 -15.56
CA SER A 6 -5.12 17.24 -14.33
C SER A 6 -5.65 16.15 -13.39
N GLU A 7 -6.28 15.10 -13.95
CA GLU A 7 -6.77 13.94 -13.18
C GLU A 7 -5.63 13.17 -12.50
N ALA A 8 -4.48 13.01 -13.16
CA ALA A 8 -3.32 12.35 -12.58
C ALA A 8 -2.73 13.09 -11.36
N VAL A 9 -2.71 14.43 -11.37
CA VAL A 9 -2.20 15.22 -10.22
C VAL A 9 -3.16 15.18 -9.04
N MET A 10 -4.46 15.22 -9.32
CA MET A 10 -5.49 15.05 -8.29
C MET A 10 -5.47 13.63 -7.68
N ASN A 11 -5.21 12.60 -8.50
CA ASN A 11 -5.02 11.22 -8.04
C ASN A 11 -3.81 11.06 -7.12
N ALA A 12 -2.68 11.64 -7.50
CA ALA A 12 -1.47 11.61 -6.68
C ALA A 12 -1.70 12.32 -5.34
N ALA A 13 -2.38 13.48 -5.35
CA ALA A 13 -2.69 14.24 -4.14
C ALA A 13 -3.66 13.49 -3.21
N ALA A 14 -4.70 12.84 -3.74
CA ALA A 14 -5.61 12.02 -2.94
C ALA A 14 -4.89 10.81 -2.32
N LEU A 15 -3.99 10.17 -3.08
CA LEU A 15 -3.16 9.09 -2.58
C LEU A 15 -2.19 9.58 -1.49
N GLU A 16 -1.58 10.75 -1.65
CA GLU A 16 -0.71 11.36 -0.63
C GLU A 16 -1.48 11.71 0.66
N ILE A 17 -2.71 12.21 0.56
CA ILE A 17 -3.59 12.44 1.72
C ILE A 17 -3.90 11.12 2.43
N ALA A 18 -4.25 10.08 1.66
CA ALA A 18 -4.50 8.75 2.19
C ALA A 18 -3.23 8.07 2.73
N VAL A 19 -2.03 8.43 2.27
CA VAL A 19 -0.76 7.93 2.83
C VAL A 19 -0.39 8.69 4.11
N THR A 20 -0.79 9.95 4.23
CA THR A 20 -0.51 10.81 5.39
C THR A 20 -1.09 10.24 6.69
N ARG A 21 -2.23 9.53 6.65
CA ARG A 21 -2.82 8.88 7.84
C ARG A 21 -1.97 7.75 8.44
N PHE A 22 -1.02 7.22 7.68
CA PHE A 22 -0.08 6.20 8.15
C PHE A 22 1.15 6.79 8.84
N ARG A 23 1.32 8.11 8.87
CA ARG A 23 2.47 8.77 9.53
C ARG A 23 2.34 8.73 11.06
N GLU A 24 3.48 8.74 11.75
CA GLU A 24 3.54 8.78 13.22
C GLU A 24 3.37 10.23 13.71
N GLY A 25 2.15 10.67 14.03
CA GLY A 25 1.91 12.05 14.48
C GLY A 25 2.31 13.09 13.43
N ASP A 26 3.07 14.11 13.82
CA ASP A 26 3.62 15.14 12.91
C ASP A 26 4.92 14.69 12.19
N ALA A 27 5.30 13.42 12.32
CA ALA A 27 6.54 12.92 11.72
C ALA A 27 6.41 12.79 10.19
N PRO A 28 7.46 13.13 9.43
CA PRO A 28 7.44 13.07 7.97
C PRO A 28 7.51 11.65 7.38
N PHE A 29 7.47 10.60 8.22
CA PHE A 29 7.70 9.21 7.82
C PHE A 29 6.54 8.28 8.19
N LEU A 30 6.38 7.21 7.42
CA LEU A 30 5.41 6.15 7.67
C LEU A 30 5.66 5.40 9.00
N SER A 31 4.60 5.21 9.78
CA SER A 31 4.63 4.37 10.97
C SER A 31 4.42 2.90 10.60
N ALA A 32 5.51 2.12 10.68
CA ALA A 32 5.47 0.66 10.49
C ALA A 32 4.43 -0.01 11.40
N ARG A 33 4.25 0.50 12.61
CA ARG A 33 3.31 -0.05 13.60
C ARG A 33 1.85 0.19 13.22
N ARG A 34 1.51 1.37 12.68
CA ARG A 34 0.15 1.66 12.18
C ARG A 34 -0.20 0.79 10.99
N ILE A 35 0.72 0.63 10.04
CA ILE A 35 0.51 -0.22 8.85
C ILE A 35 0.35 -1.69 9.27
N ALA A 36 1.21 -2.18 10.18
CA ALA A 36 1.10 -3.52 10.72
C ALA A 36 -0.24 -3.77 11.42
N ALA A 37 -0.69 -2.81 12.25
CA ALA A 37 -1.97 -2.90 12.95
C ALA A 37 -3.15 -2.93 11.99
N LEU A 38 -3.17 -2.05 10.98
CA LEU A 38 -4.24 -2.02 9.98
C LEU A 38 -4.33 -3.35 9.21
N LEU A 39 -3.20 -3.88 8.77
CA LEU A 39 -3.16 -5.16 8.06
C LEU A 39 -3.39 -6.35 8.99
N GLY A 40 -3.42 -6.16 10.32
CA GLY A 40 -3.47 -7.26 11.27
C GLY A 40 -2.32 -8.24 11.06
N VAL A 41 -1.10 -7.73 10.87
CA VAL A 41 0.14 -8.50 10.71
C VAL A 41 1.15 -8.09 11.77
N THR A 42 2.07 -8.97 12.09
CA THR A 42 3.20 -8.67 12.96
C THR A 42 4.20 -7.76 12.24
N LEU A 43 5.03 -7.03 13.00
CA LEU A 43 6.14 -6.25 12.42
C LEU A 43 7.14 -7.12 11.65
N THR A 44 7.27 -8.40 12.03
CA THR A 44 8.12 -9.35 11.31
C THR A 44 7.55 -9.67 9.93
N GLU A 45 6.25 -9.93 9.84
CA GLU A 45 5.57 -10.15 8.56
C GLU A 45 5.57 -8.88 7.70
N LEU A 46 5.38 -7.71 8.31
CA LEU A 46 5.49 -6.44 7.58
C LEU A 46 6.90 -6.23 7.01
N ALA A 47 7.94 -6.58 7.78
CA ALA A 47 9.32 -6.49 7.30
C ALA A 47 9.54 -7.40 6.08
N ALA A 48 9.01 -8.63 6.13
CA ALA A 48 9.06 -9.57 5.02
C ALA A 48 8.30 -9.05 3.78
N LEU A 49 7.11 -8.47 3.96
CA LEU A 49 6.34 -7.83 2.88
C LEU A 49 7.11 -6.68 2.23
N ALA A 50 7.77 -5.87 3.05
CA ALA A 50 8.53 -4.71 2.60
C ALA A 50 9.95 -5.06 2.10
N GLY A 51 10.36 -6.34 2.14
CA GLY A 51 11.68 -6.78 1.71
C GLY A 51 12.84 -6.26 2.56
N VAL A 52 12.60 -5.93 3.84
CA VAL A 52 13.62 -5.41 4.76
C VAL A 52 13.76 -6.27 6.01
N ALA A 53 14.88 -6.13 6.72
CA ALA A 53 15.05 -6.79 8.01
C ALA A 53 14.15 -6.12 9.07
N ARG A 54 13.63 -6.90 10.03
CA ARG A 54 12.82 -6.37 11.15
C ARG A 54 13.54 -5.26 11.92
N ASN A 55 14.85 -5.42 12.16
CA ASN A 55 15.65 -4.39 12.84
C ASN A 55 15.69 -3.07 12.06
N THR A 56 15.55 -3.11 10.74
CA THR A 56 15.46 -1.89 9.92
C THR A 56 14.16 -1.14 10.21
N LEU A 57 13.02 -1.83 10.36
CA LEU A 57 11.73 -1.21 10.68
C LEU A 57 11.73 -0.52 12.05
N THR A 58 12.50 -1.02 13.03
CA THR A 58 12.53 -0.49 14.40
C THR A 58 13.69 0.48 14.65
N ALA A 59 14.62 0.62 13.71
CA ALA A 59 15.79 1.48 13.87
C ALA A 59 15.45 2.95 13.66
N LYS A 60 15.76 3.81 14.63
CA LYS A 60 15.57 5.28 14.52
C LYS A 60 16.33 5.91 13.35
N SER A 61 17.52 5.40 13.02
CA SER A 61 18.32 5.89 11.88
C SER A 61 17.82 5.39 10.52
N GLY A 62 16.89 4.43 10.50
CA GLY A 62 16.40 3.79 9.28
C GLY A 62 15.18 4.45 8.65
N ALA A 63 14.68 5.57 9.20
CA ALA A 63 13.38 6.13 8.86
C ALA A 63 13.15 6.32 7.35
N ARG A 64 14.12 6.86 6.62
CA ARG A 64 14.02 7.03 5.15
C ARG A 64 13.97 5.70 4.38
N LYS A 65 14.74 4.71 4.82
CA LYS A 65 14.77 3.37 4.20
C LYS A 65 13.49 2.61 4.49
N VAL A 66 12.97 2.73 5.71
CA VAL A 66 11.69 2.17 6.12
C VAL A 66 10.55 2.80 5.34
N ASP A 67 10.56 4.13 5.20
CA ASP A 67 9.56 4.86 4.43
C ASP A 67 9.52 4.38 2.97
N GLN A 68 10.69 4.31 2.31
CA GLN A 68 10.80 3.78 0.94
C GLN A 68 10.31 2.33 0.82
N ALA A 69 10.65 1.47 1.79
CA ALA A 69 10.27 0.06 1.77
C ALA A 69 8.77 -0.15 2.03
N LEU A 70 8.16 0.69 2.89
CA LEU A 70 6.74 0.61 3.22
C LEU A 70 5.86 1.38 2.23
N SER A 71 6.42 2.31 1.45
CA SER A 71 5.68 3.17 0.53
C SER A 71 4.81 2.38 -0.45
N PRO A 72 5.29 1.31 -1.13
CA PRO A 72 4.42 0.51 -2.01
C PRO A 72 3.24 -0.13 -1.28
N VAL A 73 3.48 -0.68 -0.07
CA VAL A 73 2.43 -1.29 0.76
C VAL A 73 1.39 -0.25 1.17
N ALA A 74 1.85 0.91 1.66
CA ALA A 74 0.98 2.00 2.07
C ALA A 74 0.12 2.52 0.92
N ARG A 75 0.69 2.65 -0.28
CA ARG A 75 -0.05 3.08 -1.48
C ARG A 75 -1.11 2.07 -1.91
N ILE A 76 -0.81 0.77 -1.88
CA ILE A 76 -1.78 -0.28 -2.20
C ILE A 76 -2.97 -0.20 -1.25
N VAL A 77 -2.71 -0.13 0.05
CA VAL A 77 -3.77 -0.08 1.07
C VAL A 77 -4.56 1.23 0.98
N ALA A 78 -3.89 2.36 0.73
CA ALA A 78 -4.55 3.63 0.50
C ALA A 78 -5.52 3.57 -0.70
N MET A 79 -5.05 3.09 -1.85
CA MET A 79 -5.86 2.98 -3.06
C MET A 79 -7.02 2.00 -2.89
N ALA A 80 -6.75 0.83 -2.27
CA ALA A 80 -7.79 -0.14 -1.97
C ALA A 80 -8.83 0.41 -0.97
N SER A 81 -8.44 1.25 -0.01
CA SER A 81 -9.36 1.89 0.93
C SER A 81 -10.29 2.88 0.25
N GLU A 82 -9.77 3.70 -0.66
CA GLU A 82 -10.59 4.63 -1.44
C GLU A 82 -11.63 3.87 -2.29
N MET A 83 -11.22 2.74 -2.88
CA MET A 83 -12.11 1.93 -3.72
C MET A 83 -13.12 1.11 -2.92
N ALA A 84 -12.73 0.58 -1.76
CA ALA A 84 -13.59 -0.26 -0.90
C ALA A 84 -14.46 0.55 0.07
N GLY A 85 -14.22 1.86 0.19
CA GLY A 85 -14.90 2.76 1.12
C GLY A 85 -14.52 2.51 2.58
N GLY A 86 -13.27 2.11 2.84
CA GLY A 86 -12.78 1.96 4.21
C GLY A 86 -11.55 1.06 4.38
N ASP A 87 -10.82 1.35 5.45
CA ASP A 87 -9.54 0.72 5.82
C ASP A 87 -9.63 -0.76 6.13
N GLU A 88 -10.62 -1.15 6.93
CA GLU A 88 -10.82 -2.54 7.31
C GLU A 88 -11.11 -3.40 6.09
N ARG A 89 -11.90 -2.88 5.15
CA ARG A 89 -12.20 -3.58 3.89
C ARG A 89 -10.97 -3.68 2.99
N ALA A 90 -10.15 -2.63 2.94
CA ALA A 90 -8.88 -2.67 2.22
C ALA A 90 -7.93 -3.72 2.79
N ALA A 91 -7.83 -3.81 4.12
CA ALA A 91 -6.99 -4.80 4.78
C ALA A 91 -7.48 -6.23 4.53
N LEU A 92 -8.80 -6.46 4.60
CA LEU A 92 -9.41 -7.76 4.26
C LEU A 92 -9.16 -8.13 2.80
N TRP A 93 -9.39 -7.20 1.86
CA TRP A 93 -9.09 -7.41 0.45
C TRP A 93 -7.62 -7.75 0.24
N PHE A 94 -6.71 -6.98 0.84
CA PHE A 94 -5.27 -7.15 0.68
C PHE A 94 -4.80 -8.56 1.07
N LYS A 95 -5.37 -9.13 2.13
CA LYS A 95 -4.96 -10.42 2.69
C LYS A 95 -5.71 -11.62 2.17
N HIS A 96 -6.97 -11.45 1.80
CA HIS A 96 -7.87 -12.58 1.59
C HIS A 96 -8.49 -12.62 0.21
N GLN A 97 -8.50 -11.50 -0.54
CA GLN A 97 -9.10 -11.50 -1.86
C GLN A 97 -8.06 -11.85 -2.94
N PRO A 98 -8.28 -12.93 -3.70
CA PRO A 98 -7.42 -13.28 -4.81
C PRO A 98 -7.57 -12.25 -5.93
N ILE A 99 -6.46 -11.89 -6.58
CA ILE A 99 -6.45 -10.99 -7.73
C ILE A 99 -6.66 -11.84 -9.00
N PRO A 100 -7.70 -11.53 -9.81
CA PRO A 100 -7.92 -12.20 -11.09
C PRO A 100 -6.67 -12.17 -11.98
N GLY A 101 -6.38 -13.27 -12.67
CA GLY A 101 -5.20 -13.39 -13.53
C GLY A 101 -3.88 -13.72 -12.80
N TRP A 102 -3.89 -13.86 -11.47
CA TRP A 102 -2.70 -14.19 -10.67
C TRP A 102 -2.76 -15.56 -10.00
N ALA A 103 -3.43 -16.53 -10.64
CA ALA A 103 -3.50 -17.92 -10.17
C ALA A 103 -3.95 -18.06 -8.69
N GLY A 104 -4.93 -17.25 -8.26
CA GLY A 104 -5.46 -17.27 -6.90
C GLY A 104 -4.62 -16.53 -5.85
N LYS A 105 -3.53 -15.86 -6.25
CA LYS A 105 -2.69 -15.07 -5.32
C LYS A 105 -3.39 -13.80 -4.87
N THR A 106 -3.20 -13.46 -3.59
CA THR A 106 -3.70 -12.23 -2.99
C THR A 106 -2.71 -11.07 -3.20
N ALA A 107 -3.13 -9.85 -2.89
CA ALA A 107 -2.21 -8.71 -2.90
C ALA A 107 -1.04 -8.92 -1.91
N TYR A 108 -1.31 -9.51 -0.75
CA TYR A 108 -0.30 -9.91 0.23
C TYR A 108 0.76 -10.83 -0.38
N ASP A 109 0.34 -11.88 -1.09
CA ASP A 109 1.27 -12.83 -1.73
C ASP A 109 2.12 -12.16 -2.80
N LEU A 110 1.50 -11.32 -3.64
CA LEU A 110 2.19 -10.61 -4.71
C LEU A 110 3.19 -9.59 -4.17
N VAL A 111 2.83 -8.85 -3.11
CA VAL A 111 3.76 -7.93 -2.45
C VAL A 111 4.93 -8.70 -1.85
N ARG A 112 4.69 -9.84 -1.20
CA ARG A 112 5.74 -10.71 -0.66
C ARG A 112 6.68 -11.25 -1.74
N GLU A 113 6.19 -11.44 -2.97
CA GLU A 113 6.98 -11.81 -4.14
C GLU A 113 7.71 -10.64 -4.81
N GLY A 114 7.67 -9.44 -4.23
CA GLY A 114 8.27 -8.24 -4.82
C GLY A 114 7.49 -7.67 -6.00
N LYS A 115 6.22 -8.03 -6.17
CA LYS A 115 5.34 -7.60 -7.27
C LYS A 115 4.36 -6.49 -6.87
N ALA A 116 4.75 -5.64 -5.92
CA ALA A 116 3.91 -4.55 -5.43
C ALA A 116 3.49 -3.58 -6.56
N ASP A 117 4.38 -3.27 -7.50
CA ASP A 117 4.08 -2.42 -8.66
C ASP A 117 2.98 -3.02 -9.56
N LYS A 118 2.91 -4.35 -9.66
CA LYS A 118 1.87 -5.04 -10.43
C LYS A 118 0.51 -4.94 -9.75
N VAL A 119 0.47 -4.99 -8.42
CA VAL A 119 -0.75 -4.78 -7.64
C VAL A 119 -1.25 -3.35 -7.80
N LEU A 120 -0.34 -2.36 -7.74
CA LEU A 120 -0.68 -0.95 -7.96
C LEU A 120 -1.23 -0.73 -9.38
N ALA A 121 -0.57 -1.29 -10.40
CA ALA A 121 -1.06 -1.20 -11.79
C ALA A 121 -2.43 -1.85 -11.97
N TYR A 122 -2.68 -2.98 -11.31
CA TYR A 122 -4.00 -3.63 -11.31
C TYR A 122 -5.07 -2.73 -10.68
N LEU A 123 -4.81 -2.19 -9.50
CA LEU A 123 -5.76 -1.30 -8.81
C LEU A 123 -6.06 -0.05 -9.64
N GLU A 124 -5.05 0.55 -10.28
CA GLU A 124 -5.25 1.70 -11.17
C GLU A 124 -6.11 1.33 -12.39
N ALA A 125 -5.87 0.16 -13.00
CA ALA A 125 -6.66 -0.31 -14.14
C ALA A 125 -8.12 -0.62 -13.79
N VAL A 126 -8.37 -1.20 -12.61
CA VAL A 126 -9.73 -1.40 -12.08
C VAL A 126 -10.39 -0.05 -11.81
N ARG A 127 -9.66 0.88 -11.17
CA ARG A 127 -10.15 2.23 -10.87
C ARG A 127 -10.50 3.03 -12.12
N SER A 128 -9.74 2.89 -13.20
CA SER A 128 -10.00 3.56 -14.48
C SER A 128 -11.10 2.88 -15.30
N GLY A 129 -11.72 1.80 -14.81
CA GLY A 129 -12.76 1.04 -15.53
C GLY A 129 -12.23 0.23 -16.72
N VAL A 130 -10.91 0.00 -16.80
CA VAL A 130 -10.28 -0.78 -17.87
C VAL A 130 -10.36 -2.29 -17.60
N TYR A 131 -10.63 -2.68 -16.36
CA TYR A 131 -11.02 -4.04 -15.97
C TYR A 131 -12.47 -4.03 -15.48
N ALA A 132 -13.39 -4.54 -16.31
CA ALA A 132 -14.77 -4.90 -15.96
C ALA A 132 -15.13 -6.23 -16.64
#